data_AF-A0A0J8UWV6-F1
#
_entry.id   AF-A0A0J8UWV6-F1
#
_cell.length_a   1.000
_cell.length_b   1.000
_cell.length_c   1.000
_cell.angle_alpha   90.00
_cell.angle_beta   90.00
_cell.angle_gamma   90.00
#
_symmetry.space_group_name_H-M   'P 1'
#
loop_
_entity.id
_entity.type
_entity.pdbx_description
1 polymer ?
#
loop_
_entity_poly.entity_id
_entity_poly.type
_entity_poly.pdbx_seq_one_letter_code
_entity_poly.pdbx_strand_id
1 'polypeptide(L)'
;MTNGLLNSFPDEIIQCILACATPISAVKLGQASKKFWSITNTPLLWRFYCRQYFEYWDDRHCILEKFALPVSLVDWKELYKLRHLIDVAVTELLESILACQTGRIEKFHKIISFGYDAKDTLLRHAEAGFEYQDHLARRNAALGCLHRSIAISEWSRVRNGEDIPLERALGAFDLFVLEAGTGDLEDVRAYQLNFVDLANLKRYHKIWKILLPGSRPTFVLSGTSALV
;
A
#
# COMPACT_ATOMS: atom_id res chain seq x y z
N MET A 1 -35.93 -9.64 -33.11
CA MET A 1 -34.66 -9.34 -32.41
C MET A 1 -34.73 -7.90 -31.95
N THR A 2 -34.98 -7.66 -30.67
CA THR A 2 -35.03 -6.30 -30.12
C THR A 2 -33.61 -5.74 -30.13
N ASN A 3 -33.33 -4.84 -31.07
CA ASN A 3 -32.13 -4.02 -30.99
C ASN A 3 -32.22 -3.23 -29.68
N GLY A 4 -31.49 -3.67 -28.66
CA GLY A 4 -31.48 -3.00 -27.37
C GLY A 4 -31.13 -1.52 -27.55
N LEU A 5 -31.83 -0.64 -26.84
CA LEU A 5 -31.69 0.82 -26.94
C LEU A 5 -30.22 1.28 -26.99
N LEU A 6 -29.37 0.67 -26.17
CA LEU A 6 -27.94 0.98 -26.08
C LEU A 6 -27.14 0.63 -27.35
N ASN A 7 -27.57 -0.38 -28.14
CA ASN A 7 -26.89 -0.74 -29.39
C ASN A 7 -27.06 0.33 -30.47
N SER A 8 -28.12 1.14 -30.39
CA SER A 8 -28.41 2.21 -31.35
C SER A 8 -27.55 3.46 -31.16
N PHE A 9 -26.88 3.60 -30.01
CA PHE A 9 -26.04 4.76 -29.75
C PHE A 9 -24.66 4.66 -30.44
N PRO A 10 -24.09 5.83 -30.83
CA PRO A 10 -22.69 5.94 -31.22
C PRO A 10 -21.76 5.49 -30.09
N ASP A 11 -20.57 5.02 -30.46
CA ASP A 11 -19.59 4.46 -29.53
C ASP A 11 -19.12 5.52 -28.53
N GLU A 12 -18.99 6.79 -28.95
CA GLU A 12 -18.59 7.92 -28.12
C GLU A 12 -19.61 8.19 -27.01
N ILE A 13 -20.91 8.10 -27.31
CA ILE A 13 -21.97 8.29 -26.32
C ILE A 13 -21.94 7.17 -25.28
N ILE A 14 -21.71 5.93 -25.72
CA ILE A 14 -21.56 4.78 -24.82
C ILE A 14 -20.33 4.97 -23.94
N GLN A 15 -19.21 5.47 -24.47
CA GLN A 15 -18.02 5.79 -23.68
C GLN A 15 -18.27 6.88 -22.63
N CYS A 16 -19.01 7.94 -22.97
CA CYS A 16 -19.41 8.97 -22.00
C CYS A 16 -20.28 8.41 -20.88
N ILE A 17 -21.26 7.55 -21.22
CA ILE A 17 -22.09 6.86 -20.22
C ILE A 17 -21.21 6.00 -19.31
N LEU A 18 -20.24 5.27 -19.88
CA LEU A 18 -19.32 4.43 -19.13
C LEU A 18 -18.39 5.24 -18.22
N ALA A 19 -17.96 6.44 -18.62
CA ALA A 19 -17.18 7.32 -17.76
C ALA A 19 -17.96 7.74 -16.49
N CYS A 20 -19.30 7.79 -16.54
CA CYS A 20 -20.15 8.01 -15.37
C CYS A 20 -20.50 6.73 -14.60
N ALA A 21 -20.18 5.56 -15.14
CA ALA A 21 -20.47 4.26 -14.55
C ALA A 21 -19.26 3.69 -13.79
N THR A 22 -19.52 2.74 -12.90
CA THR A 22 -18.44 2.03 -12.20
C THR A 22 -17.66 1.11 -13.16
N PRO A 23 -16.36 0.88 -12.92
CA PRO A 23 -15.54 -0.01 -13.74
C PRO A 23 -16.09 -1.45 -13.81
N ILE A 24 -16.73 -1.92 -12.74
CA ILE A 24 -17.41 -3.22 -12.71
C ILE A 24 -18.56 -3.28 -13.72
N SER A 25 -19.35 -2.21 -13.83
CA SER A 25 -20.42 -2.10 -14.83
C SER A 25 -19.87 -2.12 -16.25
N ALA A 26 -18.73 -1.46 -16.50
CA ALA A 26 -18.05 -1.50 -17.79
C ALA A 26 -17.60 -2.92 -18.17
N VAL A 27 -17.02 -3.68 -17.22
CA VAL A 27 -16.63 -5.08 -17.45
C VAL A 27 -17.85 -5.94 -17.79
N LYS A 28 -18.92 -5.83 -17.00
CA LYS A 28 -20.16 -6.59 -17.21
C LYS A 28 -20.79 -6.27 -18.57
N LEU A 29 -20.80 -5.00 -18.97
CA LEU A 29 -21.31 -4.60 -20.28
C LEU A 29 -20.46 -5.19 -21.42
N GLY A 30 -19.14 -5.18 -21.27
CA GLY A 30 -18.22 -5.77 -22.25
C GLY A 30 -18.41 -7.28 -22.47
N GLN A 31 -18.94 -7.99 -21.47
CA GLN A 31 -19.28 -9.41 -21.59
C GLN A 31 -20.60 -9.67 -22.35
N ALA A 32 -21.44 -8.65 -22.53
CA ALA A 32 -22.76 -8.81 -23.12
C ALA A 32 -22.74 -8.88 -24.67
N SER A 33 -21.80 -8.21 -25.33
CA SER A 33 -21.72 -8.21 -26.81
C SER A 33 -20.31 -7.90 -27.33
N LYS A 34 -20.00 -8.32 -28.57
CA LYS A 34 -18.72 -8.00 -29.23
C LYS A 34 -18.53 -6.49 -29.44
N LYS A 35 -19.60 -5.75 -29.77
CA LYS A 35 -19.57 -4.28 -29.89
C LYS A 35 -19.14 -3.65 -28.57
N PHE A 36 -19.83 -4.01 -27.48
CA PHE A 36 -19.51 -3.47 -26.15
C PHE A 36 -18.17 -3.93 -25.63
N TRP A 37 -17.74 -5.16 -25.94
CA TRP A 37 -16.38 -5.59 -25.66
C TRP A 37 -15.35 -4.63 -26.28
N SER A 38 -15.49 -4.26 -27.55
CA SER A 38 -14.55 -3.31 -28.18
C SER A 38 -14.56 -1.94 -27.50
N ILE A 39 -15.76 -1.41 -27.22
CA ILE A 39 -15.93 -0.07 -26.63
C ILE A 39 -15.35 -0.04 -25.21
N THR A 40 -15.69 -1.04 -24.39
CA THR A 40 -15.24 -1.14 -23.00
C THR A 40 -13.76 -1.47 -22.87
N ASN A 41 -13.07 -1.90 -23.94
CA ASN A 41 -11.62 -2.09 -23.96
C ASN A 41 -10.84 -0.87 -24.48
N THR A 42 -11.51 0.28 -24.67
CA THR A 42 -10.84 1.50 -25.12
C THR A 42 -9.83 1.99 -24.05
N PRO A 43 -8.56 2.23 -24.41
CA PRO A 43 -7.53 2.68 -23.46
C PRO A 43 -7.89 3.97 -22.70
N LEU A 44 -8.56 4.92 -23.37
CA LEU A 44 -8.99 6.19 -22.76
C LEU A 44 -9.91 6.00 -21.55
N LEU A 45 -10.84 5.05 -21.63
CA LEU A 45 -11.77 4.74 -20.54
C LEU A 45 -11.02 4.24 -19.30
N TRP A 46 -10.08 3.32 -19.48
CA TRP A 46 -9.32 2.76 -18.37
C TRP A 46 -8.32 3.75 -17.79
N ARG A 47 -7.70 4.60 -18.61
CA ARG A 47 -6.89 5.73 -18.11
C ARG A 47 -7.71 6.66 -17.22
N PHE A 48 -8.95 6.95 -17.63
CA PHE A 48 -9.87 7.75 -16.84
C PHE A 48 -10.17 7.06 -15.49
N TYR A 49 -10.52 5.77 -15.50
CA TYR A 49 -10.75 5.04 -14.24
C TYR A 49 -9.52 4.99 -13.33
N CYS A 50 -8.32 4.81 -13.87
CA CYS A 50 -7.09 4.88 -13.07
C CYS A 50 -6.94 6.24 -12.38
N ARG A 51 -7.29 7.34 -13.04
CA ARG A 51 -7.22 8.70 -12.45
C ARG A 51 -8.32 8.97 -11.43
N GLN A 52 -9.51 8.43 -11.66
CA GLN A 52 -10.66 8.70 -10.80
C GLN A 52 -10.66 7.88 -9.51
N TYR A 53 -10.20 6.63 -9.57
CA TYR A 53 -10.33 5.69 -8.45
C TYR A 53 -9.06 5.51 -7.62
N PHE A 54 -7.90 5.98 -8.10
CA PHE A 54 -6.62 5.80 -7.41
C PHE A 54 -5.86 7.12 -7.36
N GLU A 55 -5.69 7.66 -6.16
CA GLU A 55 -4.92 8.87 -5.90
C GLU A 55 -3.44 8.53 -5.68
N TYR A 56 -3.17 7.43 -4.98
CA TYR A 56 -1.82 7.03 -4.60
C TYR A 56 -1.34 5.85 -5.43
N TRP A 57 -0.10 5.97 -5.90
CA TRP A 57 0.57 4.96 -6.70
C TRP A 57 1.95 4.70 -6.15
N ASP A 58 2.34 3.44 -6.12
CA ASP A 58 3.72 3.06 -5.83
C ASP A 58 4.68 3.46 -6.96
N ASP A 59 5.89 3.90 -6.59
CA ASP A 59 6.90 4.43 -7.52
C ASP A 59 7.25 3.43 -8.62
N ARG A 60 7.14 2.12 -8.35
CA ARG A 60 7.34 1.05 -9.34
C ARG A 60 6.48 1.17 -10.60
N HIS A 61 5.38 1.94 -10.54
CA HIS A 61 4.48 2.12 -11.68
C HIS A 61 4.90 3.25 -12.61
N CYS A 62 5.77 4.18 -12.19
CA CYS A 62 6.09 5.41 -12.90
C CYS A 62 4.82 6.12 -13.43
N ILE A 63 3.80 6.25 -12.59
CA ILE A 63 2.44 6.60 -13.06
C ILE A 63 2.38 7.99 -13.70
N LEU A 64 3.16 8.95 -13.19
CA LEU A 64 3.19 10.32 -13.71
C LEU A 64 3.73 10.35 -15.15
N GLU A 65 4.78 9.57 -15.42
CA GLU A 65 5.33 9.40 -16.77
C GLU A 65 4.31 8.74 -17.70
N LYS A 66 3.66 7.66 -17.24
CA LYS A 66 2.61 6.98 -18.01
C LYS A 66 1.45 7.92 -18.35
N PHE A 67 1.10 8.83 -17.45
CA PHE A 67 0.08 9.84 -17.72
C PHE A 67 0.51 10.91 -18.74
N ALA A 68 1.80 11.12 -18.96
CA ALA A 68 2.31 12.01 -20.00
C ALA A 68 2.39 11.33 -21.39
N LEU A 69 2.49 10.01 -21.42
CA LEU A 69 2.56 9.24 -22.66
C LEU A 69 1.23 9.22 -23.44
N PRO A 70 1.28 9.03 -24.78
CA PRO A 70 0.12 8.68 -25.57
C PRO A 70 -0.64 7.49 -24.98
N VAL A 71 -1.97 7.58 -24.99
CA VAL A 71 -2.85 6.63 -24.29
C VAL A 71 -2.72 5.20 -24.83
N SER A 72 -2.34 5.04 -26.09
CA SER A 72 -2.12 3.74 -26.74
C SER A 72 -0.86 3.01 -26.28
N LEU A 73 0.10 3.68 -25.63
CA LEU A 73 1.38 3.07 -25.23
C LEU A 73 1.33 2.37 -23.88
N VAL A 74 0.25 2.56 -23.11
CA VAL A 74 0.11 2.02 -21.77
C VAL A 74 -1.12 1.11 -21.73
N ASP A 75 -0.96 -0.11 -21.22
CA ASP A 75 -2.08 -0.99 -20.94
C ASP A 75 -2.80 -0.56 -19.66
N TRP A 76 -3.65 0.46 -19.80
CA TRP A 76 -4.41 1.03 -18.70
C TRP A 76 -5.38 0.03 -18.05
N LYS A 77 -5.88 -0.94 -18.82
CA LYS A 77 -6.84 -1.92 -18.30
C LYS A 77 -6.16 -2.92 -17.38
N GLU A 78 -5.01 -3.45 -17.79
CA GLU A 78 -4.23 -4.33 -16.92
C GLU A 78 -3.67 -3.58 -15.71
N LEU A 79 -3.29 -2.30 -15.87
CA LEU A 79 -2.87 -1.47 -14.75
C LEU A 79 -4.01 -1.25 -13.74
N TYR A 80 -5.22 -0.91 -14.21
CA TYR A 80 -6.40 -0.80 -13.35
C TYR A 80 -6.70 -2.11 -12.64
N LYS A 81 -6.68 -3.23 -13.37
CA LYS A 81 -6.96 -4.56 -12.82
C LYS A 81 -5.96 -4.94 -11.73
N LEU A 82 -4.67 -4.73 -11.96
CA LEU A 82 -3.64 -4.93 -10.94
C LEU A 82 -3.95 -4.11 -9.67
N ARG A 83 -4.33 -2.84 -9.87
CA ARG A 83 -4.60 -1.91 -8.79
C ARG A 83 -5.84 -2.31 -7.98
N HIS A 84 -6.89 -2.72 -8.68
CA HIS A 84 -8.12 -3.26 -8.09
C HIS A 84 -7.91 -4.58 -7.34
N LEU A 85 -7.09 -5.49 -7.86
CA LEU A 85 -6.80 -6.76 -7.17
C LEU A 85 -6.07 -6.53 -5.84
N ILE A 86 -5.17 -5.55 -5.79
CA ILE A 86 -4.51 -5.19 -4.55
C ILE A 86 -5.49 -4.51 -3.59
N ASP A 87 -6.42 -3.67 -4.08
CA ASP A 87 -7.48 -3.08 -3.27
C ASP A 87 -8.34 -4.13 -2.54
N VAL A 88 -8.75 -5.18 -3.29
CA VAL A 88 -9.47 -6.34 -2.74
C VAL A 88 -8.60 -7.07 -1.72
N ALA A 89 -7.34 -7.39 -2.07
CA ALA A 89 -6.45 -8.11 -1.17
C ALA A 89 -6.16 -7.35 0.14
N VAL A 90 -5.96 -6.03 0.08
CA VAL A 90 -5.75 -5.19 1.27
C VAL A 90 -7.00 -5.19 2.15
N THR A 91 -8.19 -5.07 1.55
CA THR A 91 -9.45 -5.15 2.27
C THR A 91 -9.59 -6.49 2.99
N GLU A 92 -9.40 -7.61 2.27
CA GLU A 92 -9.49 -8.96 2.86
C GLU A 92 -8.48 -9.19 3.99
N LEU A 93 -7.24 -8.71 3.83
CA LEU A 93 -6.21 -8.78 4.87
C LEU A 93 -6.61 -7.96 6.09
N LEU A 94 -7.16 -6.76 5.91
CA LEU A 94 -7.59 -5.91 7.00
C LEU A 94 -8.79 -6.53 7.74
N GLU A 95 -9.80 -7.02 7.03
CA GLU A 95 -10.93 -7.75 7.64
C GLU A 95 -10.43 -8.97 8.43
N SER A 96 -9.46 -9.70 7.88
CA SER A 96 -8.86 -10.87 8.54
C SER A 96 -8.05 -10.48 9.79
N ILE A 97 -7.39 -9.32 9.79
CA ILE A 97 -6.74 -8.76 10.96
C ILE A 97 -7.80 -8.42 12.00
N LEU A 98 -8.88 -7.75 11.62
CA LEU A 98 -9.95 -7.33 12.55
C LEU A 98 -10.66 -8.54 13.18
N ALA A 99 -10.95 -9.57 12.39
CA ALA A 99 -11.64 -10.76 12.86
C ALA A 99 -10.77 -11.68 13.74
N CYS A 100 -9.45 -11.77 13.50
CA CYS A 100 -8.59 -12.73 14.19
C CYS A 100 -7.19 -12.20 14.51
N GLN A 101 -6.65 -12.59 15.67
CA GLN A 101 -5.29 -12.26 16.10
C GLN A 101 -4.21 -13.11 15.43
N THR A 102 -4.57 -14.29 14.93
CA THR A 102 -3.62 -15.24 14.35
C THR A 102 -3.05 -14.72 13.03
N GLY A 103 -1.73 -14.80 12.88
CA GLY A 103 -1.03 -14.43 11.65
C GLY A 103 -1.09 -12.94 11.32
N ARG A 104 -1.38 -12.07 12.30
CA ARG A 104 -1.53 -10.62 12.07
C ARG A 104 -0.25 -9.99 11.53
N ILE A 105 0.92 -10.39 12.04
CA ILE A 105 2.20 -9.83 11.62
C ILE A 105 2.44 -10.09 10.13
N GLU A 106 2.18 -11.31 9.68
CA GLU A 106 2.32 -11.72 8.28
C GLU A 106 1.34 -10.97 7.37
N LYS A 107 0.09 -10.79 7.84
CA LYS A 107 -0.92 -10.00 7.12
C LYS A 107 -0.50 -8.53 7.00
N PHE A 108 0.02 -7.93 8.07
CA PHE A 108 0.59 -6.59 8.04
C PHE A 108 1.74 -6.48 7.04
N HIS A 109 2.70 -7.42 7.08
CA HIS A 109 3.80 -7.44 6.12
C HIS A 109 3.30 -7.56 4.69
N LYS A 110 2.24 -8.34 4.45
CA LYS A 110 1.65 -8.44 3.12
C LYS A 110 1.04 -7.12 2.67
N ILE A 111 0.33 -6.40 3.54
CA ILE A 111 -0.19 -5.05 3.25
C ILE A 111 0.95 -4.09 2.92
N ILE A 112 2.01 -4.07 3.75
CA ILE A 112 3.19 -3.21 3.54
C ILE A 112 3.89 -3.55 2.22
N SER A 113 3.95 -4.82 1.82
CA SER A 113 4.57 -5.25 0.55
C SER A 113 3.87 -4.70 -0.70
N PHE A 114 2.62 -4.24 -0.57
CA PHE A 114 1.95 -3.55 -1.67
C PHE A 114 2.47 -2.12 -1.85
N GLY A 115 3.06 -1.50 -0.84
CA GLY A 115 3.60 -0.13 -0.92
C GLY A 115 2.50 0.93 -0.94
N TYR A 116 2.74 2.04 -1.65
CA TYR A 116 1.80 3.18 -1.71
C TYR A 116 0.47 2.83 -2.37
N ASP A 117 0.48 1.80 -3.19
CA ASP A 117 -0.68 1.16 -3.80
C ASP A 117 -1.77 0.78 -2.77
N ALA A 118 -1.41 0.40 -1.54
CA ALA A 118 -2.39 0.07 -0.50
C ALA A 118 -3.03 1.30 0.17
N LYS A 119 -2.50 2.51 -0.07
CA LYS A 119 -2.83 3.70 0.70
C LYS A 119 -4.28 4.14 0.53
N ASP A 120 -4.78 4.18 -0.70
CA ASP A 120 -6.19 4.52 -0.99
C ASP A 120 -7.15 3.62 -0.21
N THR A 121 -6.90 2.30 -0.23
CA THR A 121 -7.71 1.32 0.49
C THR A 121 -7.69 1.56 1.99
N LEU A 122 -6.50 1.76 2.56
CA LEU A 122 -6.32 1.97 4.00
C LEU A 122 -6.96 3.28 4.47
N LEU A 123 -6.87 4.36 3.68
CA LEU A 123 -7.55 5.62 3.98
C LEU A 123 -9.08 5.46 4.00
N ARG A 124 -9.66 4.77 3.00
CA ARG A 124 -11.10 4.47 2.98
C ARG A 124 -11.56 3.69 4.21
N HIS A 125 -10.75 2.75 4.70
CA HIS A 125 -11.03 2.02 5.94
C HIS A 125 -10.80 2.87 7.20
N ALA A 126 -9.83 3.78 7.18
CA ALA A 126 -9.57 4.69 8.29
C ALA A 126 -10.68 5.73 8.48
N GLU A 127 -11.32 6.13 7.39
CA GLU A 127 -12.45 7.08 7.33
C GLU A 127 -13.81 6.39 7.45
N ALA A 128 -13.84 5.06 7.61
CA ALA A 128 -15.07 4.30 7.77
C ALA A 128 -15.91 4.88 8.93
N GLY A 129 -17.14 5.32 8.60
CA GLY A 129 -18.03 5.97 9.54
C GLY A 129 -18.74 5.01 10.50
N PHE A 130 -19.67 5.55 11.28
CA PHE A 130 -20.44 4.81 12.30
C PHE A 130 -21.33 3.68 11.75
N GLU A 131 -21.49 3.58 10.43
CA GLU A 131 -22.15 2.46 9.74
C GLU A 131 -21.47 1.12 10.04
N TYR A 132 -20.18 1.14 10.38
CA TYR A 132 -19.42 -0.04 10.78
C TYR A 132 -19.38 -0.17 12.31
N GLN A 133 -19.87 -1.30 12.84
CA GLN A 133 -19.81 -1.59 14.27
C GLN A 133 -18.36 -1.59 14.81
N ASP A 134 -17.41 -1.94 13.96
CA ASP A 134 -15.97 -2.03 14.23
C ASP A 134 -15.18 -0.78 13.79
N HIS A 135 -15.83 0.35 13.47
CA HIS A 135 -15.18 1.54 12.90
C HIS A 135 -13.93 2.01 13.65
N LEU A 136 -13.91 1.98 15.00
CA LEU A 136 -12.72 2.32 15.78
C LEU A 136 -11.57 1.32 15.60
N ALA A 137 -11.88 0.03 15.64
CA ALA A 137 -10.88 -1.03 15.47
C ALA A 137 -10.29 -0.99 14.06
N ARG A 138 -11.16 -0.81 13.05
CA ARG A 138 -10.81 -0.65 11.65
C ARG A 138 -9.92 0.56 11.43
N ARG A 139 -10.30 1.71 11.99
CA ARG A 139 -9.50 2.94 11.92
C ARG A 139 -8.12 2.75 12.51
N ASN A 140 -8.04 2.19 13.72
CA ASN A 140 -6.76 1.94 14.38
C ASN A 140 -5.88 0.96 13.61
N ALA A 141 -6.46 -0.13 13.08
CA ALA A 141 -5.73 -1.10 12.27
C ALA A 141 -5.22 -0.49 10.95
N ALA A 142 -6.05 0.30 10.27
CA ALA A 142 -5.70 0.94 9.01
C ALA A 142 -4.62 2.01 9.17
N LEU A 143 -4.73 2.86 10.20
CA LEU A 143 -3.70 3.86 10.53
C LEU A 143 -2.37 3.20 10.90
N GLY A 144 -2.40 2.11 11.67
CA GLY A 144 -1.18 1.34 11.96
C GLY A 144 -0.55 0.72 10.71
N CYS A 145 -1.35 0.21 9.76
CA CYS A 145 -0.81 -0.22 8.46
C CYS A 145 -0.12 0.93 7.71
N LEU A 146 -0.75 2.11 7.68
CA LEU A 146 -0.22 3.28 6.96
C LEU A 146 1.09 3.76 7.56
N HIS A 147 1.12 3.98 8.88
CA HIS A 147 2.30 4.46 9.59
C HIS A 147 3.48 3.50 9.40
N ARG A 148 3.30 2.20 9.65
CA ARG A 148 4.34 1.20 9.38
C ARG A 148 4.78 1.15 7.93
N SER A 149 3.86 1.22 6.97
CA SER A 149 4.22 1.17 5.54
C SER A 149 5.13 2.33 5.15
N ILE A 150 4.78 3.56 5.55
CA ILE A 150 5.57 4.76 5.28
C ILE A 150 6.91 4.68 6.01
N ALA A 151 6.89 4.37 7.30
CA ALA A 151 8.08 4.33 8.13
C ALA A 151 9.09 3.29 7.64
N ILE A 152 8.64 2.06 7.32
CA ILE A 152 9.51 1.00 6.81
C ILE A 152 10.11 1.39 5.44
N SER A 153 9.32 2.02 4.57
CA SER A 153 9.80 2.48 3.27
C SER A 153 10.93 3.50 3.40
N GLU A 154 10.72 4.55 4.19
CA GLU A 154 11.72 5.61 4.39
C GLU A 154 12.99 5.07 5.06
N TRP A 155 12.85 4.26 6.11
CA TRP A 155 14.01 3.69 6.82
C TRP A 155 14.78 2.65 5.99
N SER A 156 14.11 1.95 5.05
CA SER A 156 14.78 1.08 4.08
C SER A 156 15.69 1.89 3.16
N ARG A 157 15.22 3.06 2.71
CA ARG A 157 16.01 3.97 1.86
C ARG A 157 17.22 4.54 2.60
N VAL A 158 17.05 4.96 3.87
CA VAL A 158 18.18 5.40 4.73
C VAL A 158 19.23 4.30 4.84
N ARG A 159 18.80 3.05 5.10
CA ARG A 159 19.70 1.90 5.22
C ARG A 159 20.48 1.64 3.92
N ASN A 160 19.86 1.89 2.77
CA ASN A 160 20.50 1.71 1.46
C ASN A 160 21.49 2.84 1.12
N GLY A 161 21.66 3.84 2.00
CA GLY A 161 22.54 4.97 1.79
C GLY A 161 21.96 6.01 0.84
N GLU A 162 20.64 6.02 0.63
CA GLU A 162 19.98 7.09 -0.11
C GLU A 162 20.03 8.41 0.68
N ASP A 163 20.17 9.52 -0.04
CA ASP A 163 20.16 10.85 0.55
C ASP A 163 18.71 11.24 0.92
N ILE A 164 18.40 11.18 2.22
CA ILE A 164 17.10 11.52 2.77
C ILE A 164 17.28 12.65 3.77
N PRO A 165 16.50 13.76 3.65
CA PRO A 165 16.53 14.82 4.64
C PRO A 165 16.31 14.30 6.06
N LEU A 166 17.10 14.78 7.01
CA LEU A 166 17.04 14.34 8.40
C LEU A 166 15.62 14.46 8.99
N GLU A 167 14.92 15.54 8.66
CA GLU A 167 13.55 15.81 9.10
C GLU A 167 12.58 14.72 8.64
N ARG A 168 12.80 14.17 7.43
CA ARG A 168 11.99 13.10 6.86
C ARG A 168 12.31 11.76 7.51
N ALA A 169 13.58 11.47 7.79
CA ALA A 169 13.98 10.26 8.52
C ALA A 169 13.44 10.26 9.96
N LEU A 170 13.51 11.40 10.65
CA LEU A 170 12.95 11.58 12.00
C LEU A 170 11.42 11.49 11.98
N GLY A 171 10.75 12.17 11.04
CA GLY A 171 9.30 12.05 10.90
C GLY A 171 8.84 10.62 10.63
N ALA A 172 9.60 9.86 9.83
CA ALA A 172 9.34 8.44 9.61
C ALA A 172 9.54 7.58 10.87
N PHE A 173 10.47 7.95 11.76
CA PHE A 173 10.64 7.28 13.05
C PHE A 173 9.45 7.53 13.98
N ASP A 174 8.98 8.77 14.04
CA ASP A 174 7.85 9.15 14.90
C ASP A 174 6.57 8.38 14.54
N LEU A 175 6.41 7.98 13.27
CA LEU A 175 5.30 7.12 12.83
C LEU A 175 5.29 5.75 13.53
N PHE A 176 6.43 5.20 13.96
CA PHE A 176 6.47 3.99 14.79
C PHE A 176 6.06 4.26 16.24
N VAL A 177 6.39 5.45 16.77
CA VAL A 177 6.13 5.83 18.17
C VAL A 177 4.65 6.15 18.39
N LEU A 178 3.98 6.75 17.40
CA LEU A 178 2.55 7.06 17.45
C LEU A 178 1.66 5.81 17.60
N GLU A 179 2.14 4.62 17.22
CA GLU A 179 1.42 3.36 17.41
C GLU A 179 1.55 2.76 18.82
N ALA A 180 2.57 3.16 19.60
CA ALA A 180 2.86 2.56 20.89
C ALA A 180 1.88 3.00 21.99
N GLY A 181 1.16 4.12 21.79
CA GLY A 181 0.20 4.66 22.75
C GLY A 181 0.88 5.08 24.04
N THR A 182 1.04 6.39 24.26
CA THR A 182 1.82 7.04 25.33
C THR A 182 3.32 7.12 25.03
N GLY A 183 3.79 8.34 24.82
CA GLY A 183 5.18 8.72 24.93
C GLY A 183 5.21 9.98 25.76
N ASP A 184 5.34 9.83 27.08
CA ASP A 184 5.73 10.95 27.93
C ASP A 184 7.18 11.34 27.56
N LEU A 185 7.56 12.60 27.76
CA LEU A 185 8.93 13.07 27.53
C LEU A 185 9.97 12.25 28.32
N GLU A 186 9.57 11.69 29.46
CA GLU A 186 10.38 10.76 30.25
C GLU A 186 10.56 9.39 29.59
N ASP A 187 9.61 8.92 28.77
CA ASP A 187 9.79 7.72 27.95
C ASP A 187 10.83 7.97 26.86
N VAL A 188 10.81 9.14 26.21
CA VAL A 188 11.80 9.54 25.19
C VAL A 188 13.20 9.62 25.79
N ARG A 189 13.34 10.11 27.03
CA ARG A 189 14.61 10.06 27.79
C ARG A 189 15.07 8.64 28.09
N ALA A 190 14.16 7.74 28.45
CA ALA A 190 14.50 6.33 28.62
C ALA A 190 14.96 5.68 27.30
N TYR A 191 14.38 6.05 26.15
CA TYR A 191 14.86 5.57 24.84
C TYR A 191 16.21 6.18 24.44
N GLN A 192 16.48 7.44 24.77
CA GLN A 192 17.77 8.09 24.52
C GLN A 192 18.89 7.63 25.46
N LEU A 193 18.59 7.34 26.74
CA LEU A 193 19.55 6.77 27.69
C LEU A 193 19.85 5.28 27.40
N ASN A 194 18.93 4.59 26.73
CA ASN A 194 19.10 3.20 26.28
C ASN A 194 19.70 3.07 24.87
N PHE A 195 20.25 4.14 24.28
CA PHE A 195 21.11 4.00 23.09
C PHE A 195 22.37 3.16 23.38
N VAL A 196 22.70 2.99 24.67
CA VAL A 196 23.74 2.06 25.19
C VAL A 196 23.20 0.65 25.42
N ASP A 197 21.88 0.45 25.49
CA ASP A 197 21.23 -0.84 25.69
C ASP A 197 20.73 -1.46 24.38
N LEU A 198 21.71 -1.81 23.54
CA LEU A 198 21.60 -2.76 22.42
C LEU A 198 20.97 -4.12 22.81
N ALA A 199 20.73 -4.37 24.11
CA ALA A 199 20.05 -5.55 24.62
C ALA A 199 18.55 -5.57 24.29
N ASN A 200 17.84 -4.43 24.29
CA ASN A 200 16.42 -4.38 23.92
C ASN A 200 16.21 -4.44 22.40
N LEU A 201 17.24 -4.07 21.63
CA LEU A 201 17.28 -4.37 20.21
C LEU A 201 17.18 -5.87 19.95
N LYS A 202 17.52 -6.79 20.87
CA LYS A 202 17.37 -8.24 20.66
C LYS A 202 15.92 -8.70 20.53
N ARG A 203 14.96 -7.99 21.16
CA ARG A 203 13.53 -8.29 21.07
C ARG A 203 12.99 -7.93 19.69
N TYR A 204 13.45 -6.80 19.15
CA TYR A 204 13.26 -6.43 17.76
C TYR A 204 14.17 -7.22 16.81
N HIS A 205 15.34 -7.70 17.21
CA HIS A 205 16.28 -8.47 16.38
C HIS A 205 15.69 -9.81 15.94
N LYS A 206 14.74 -10.37 16.70
CA LYS A 206 13.91 -11.50 16.24
C LYS A 206 12.96 -11.08 15.12
N ILE A 207 12.29 -9.94 15.27
CA ILE A 207 11.41 -9.34 14.25
C ILE A 207 12.23 -8.99 12.98
N TRP A 208 13.43 -8.44 13.14
CA TRP A 208 14.34 -8.07 12.05
C TRP A 208 14.95 -9.28 11.33
N LYS A 209 15.22 -10.40 12.04
CA LYS A 209 15.63 -11.68 11.41
C LYS A 209 14.49 -12.36 10.64
N ILE A 210 13.24 -12.16 11.05
CA ILE A 210 12.06 -12.69 10.37
C ILE A 210 11.69 -11.84 9.14
N LEU A 211 11.98 -10.54 9.19
CA LEU A 211 11.75 -9.58 8.10
C LEU A 211 12.72 -9.68 6.91
N LEU A 212 13.87 -10.36 7.06
CA LEU A 212 14.91 -10.43 6.03
C LEU A 212 15.57 -11.81 5.98
N PRO A 213 15.20 -12.70 5.03
CA PRO A 213 15.95 -13.92 4.79
C PRO A 213 17.23 -13.57 4.03
N GLY A 214 18.40 -13.57 4.69
CA GLY A 214 19.66 -13.50 3.96
C GLY A 214 20.96 -13.10 4.68
N SER A 215 20.94 -12.68 5.95
CA SER A 215 22.19 -12.23 6.59
C SER A 215 22.84 -13.35 7.41
N ARG A 216 23.81 -14.06 6.81
CA ARG A 216 24.76 -14.92 7.57
C ARG A 216 25.66 -14.03 8.43
N PRO A 217 25.95 -14.39 9.69
CA PRO A 217 26.94 -13.67 10.48
C PRO A 217 28.34 -14.21 10.18
N THR A 218 29.19 -13.41 9.55
CA THR A 218 30.64 -13.62 9.62
C THR A 218 31.14 -13.11 10.97
N PHE A 219 31.29 -14.04 11.92
CA PHE A 219 32.10 -13.84 13.11
C PHE A 219 33.57 -14.00 12.71
N VAL A 220 34.37 -12.94 12.84
CA VAL A 220 35.83 -13.06 12.91
C VAL A 220 36.22 -12.79 14.36
N LEU A 221 36.54 -13.85 15.08
CA LEU A 221 37.25 -13.83 16.36
C LEU A 221 38.69 -14.24 16.09
N SER A 222 39.63 -13.31 16.24
CA SER A 222 41.02 -13.55 16.69
C SER A 222 41.66 -12.18 16.90
N GLY A 223 42.39 -11.86 17.95
CA GLY A 223 42.89 -12.64 19.07
C GLY A 223 43.77 -11.67 19.86
N THR A 224 43.68 -11.73 21.18
CA THR A 224 44.56 -11.08 22.14
C THR A 224 46.02 -11.44 21.91
N SER A 225 46.92 -10.46 21.98
CA SER A 225 48.13 -10.59 22.80
C SER A 225 48.82 -9.24 23.01
N ALA A 226 48.93 -8.82 24.27
CA ALA A 226 49.92 -7.86 24.73
C ALA A 226 50.47 -8.36 26.08
N LEU A 227 51.81 -8.44 26.14
CA LEU A 227 52.68 -8.42 27.31
C LEU A 227 52.71 -9.67 28.21
N VAL A 228 53.78 -10.48 28.10
CA VAL A 228 55.06 -10.32 28.84
C VAL A 228 56.20 -10.82 27.96
#